data_AF-A0A959UQU8-F1
#
_entry.id   AF-A0A959UQU8-F1
#
_cell.length_a   1.000
_cell.length_b   1.000
_cell.length_c   1.000
_cell.angle_alpha   90.00
_cell.angle_beta   90.00
_cell.angle_gamma   90.00
#
_symmetry.space_group_name_H-M   'P 1'
#
loop_
_entity.id
_entity.type
_entity.pdbx_description
1 polymer ?
#
loop_
_entity_poly.entity_id
_entity_poly.type
_entity_poly.pdbx_seq_one_letter_code
_entity_poly.pdbx_strand_id
1 'polypeptide(L)'
;KKTGDRAQRKAADLLSLVEETLGGIRVVKAFNAEDPMRQRFRRENDMLSRINVQVLRRRDMASPLSEFLGACVMVALVYFGGSLVLDQSASLTGEEFIGYIILFSQLLAPAKSFTTGYYWIQKGSASAERIFEILAVENTVKEKPDARPITAFNDRITFRNVTFAYDKRAVLKGIDLEVPKGRSVALVGSSGGGKTTLANLLPRFFDVTEGAILIDGQDIRDLRIKDLRDLMGIVTQESILFNDTISENIAFGSRDVTQQEIEAAARVANAHDFITRMELGYGTNVGDRGDRLSGGQKQRVSIARAVLKNPPILILDEATSALDTESERLVQEALYKMMQGRTSLVIAHRLSTIQHCDEICVMQEGAIVERGTHSELLSLNGTYRRLVEMQAFA
;
A
#
# COMPACT_ATOMS: atom_id res chain seq x y z
N LYS A 1 -24.16 3.01 20.36
CA LYS A 1 -23.39 3.75 19.33
C LYS A 1 -22.34 4.66 19.99
N LYS A 2 -22.64 5.91 20.38
CA LYS A 2 -21.63 6.91 20.83
C LYS A 2 -20.52 6.46 21.82
N THR A 3 -20.79 5.63 22.82
CA THR A 3 -19.78 5.25 23.83
C THR A 3 -18.83 4.15 23.36
N GLY A 4 -19.32 3.17 22.58
CA GLY A 4 -18.49 2.09 22.04
C GLY A 4 -17.53 2.61 20.98
N ASP A 5 -18.04 3.43 20.06
CA ASP A 5 -17.24 4.08 19.02
C ASP A 5 -16.14 4.96 19.64
N ARG A 6 -16.46 5.66 20.73
CA ARG A 6 -15.50 6.47 21.48
C ARG A 6 -14.41 5.63 22.15
N ALA A 7 -14.76 4.46 22.71
CA ALA A 7 -13.80 3.53 23.29
C ALA A 7 -12.82 3.01 22.23
N GLN A 8 -13.35 2.62 21.06
CA GLN A 8 -12.54 2.11 19.96
C GLN A 8 -11.59 3.17 19.38
N ARG A 9 -12.07 4.41 19.19
CA ARG A 9 -11.20 5.53 18.79
C ARG A 9 -10.10 5.80 19.81
N LYS A 10 -10.42 5.79 21.11
CA LYS A 10 -9.42 5.99 22.16
C LYS A 10 -8.41 4.84 22.26
N ALA A 11 -8.81 3.61 21.95
CA ALA A 11 -7.88 2.49 21.85
C ALA A 11 -6.93 2.65 20.66
N ALA A 12 -7.41 3.16 19.52
CA ALA A 12 -6.57 3.48 18.37
C ALA A 12 -5.56 4.60 18.71
N ASP A 13 -6.02 5.70 19.34
CA ASP A 13 -5.13 6.79 19.79
C ASP A 13 -4.00 6.27 20.71
N LEU A 14 -4.34 5.39 21.65
CA LEU A 14 -3.36 4.81 22.58
C LEU A 14 -2.35 3.92 21.84
N LEU A 15 -2.81 3.11 20.88
CA LEU A 15 -1.93 2.26 20.08
C LEU A 15 -0.96 3.10 19.24
N SER A 16 -1.46 4.14 18.56
CA SER A 16 -0.63 5.06 17.80
C SER A 16 0.42 5.76 18.68
N LEU A 17 0.05 6.16 19.91
CA LEU A 17 1.01 6.73 20.86
C LEU A 17 2.11 5.74 21.24
N VAL A 18 1.77 4.46 21.43
CA VAL A 18 2.74 3.41 21.75
C VAL A 18 3.68 3.17 20.56
N GLU A 19 3.15 3.05 19.35
CA GLU A 19 3.96 2.91 18.13
C GLU A 19 4.90 4.11 17.93
N GLU A 20 4.41 5.34 18.07
CA GLU A 20 5.21 6.57 17.97
C GLU A 20 6.33 6.58 19.02
N THR A 21 6.01 6.22 20.27
CA THR A 21 6.98 6.20 21.37
C THR A 21 8.06 5.14 21.18
N LEU A 22 7.68 3.93 20.76
CA LEU A 22 8.61 2.83 20.55
C LEU A 22 9.45 3.05 19.30
N GLY A 23 8.85 3.52 18.20
CA GLY A 23 9.57 3.92 16.99
C GLY A 23 10.54 5.07 17.25
N GLY A 24 10.16 6.01 18.12
CA GLY A 24 10.95 7.16 18.54
C GLY A 24 11.83 6.93 19.78
N ILE A 25 12.02 5.70 20.26
CA ILE A 25 12.61 5.46 21.59
C ILE A 25 13.99 6.10 21.78
N ARG A 26 14.81 6.14 20.72
CA ARG A 26 16.13 6.80 20.75
C ARG A 26 16.01 8.29 20.99
N VAL A 27 15.01 8.95 20.40
CA VAL A 27 14.75 10.38 20.59
C VAL A 27 14.26 10.62 22.01
N VAL A 28 13.30 9.81 22.49
CA VAL A 28 12.80 9.91 23.86
C VAL A 28 13.95 9.81 24.87
N LYS A 29 14.87 8.86 24.67
CA LYS A 29 16.07 8.71 25.51
C LYS A 29 17.07 9.86 25.36
N ALA A 30 17.36 10.30 24.13
CA ALA A 30 18.31 11.37 23.88
C ALA A 30 17.90 12.71 24.53
N PHE A 31 16.58 12.95 24.63
CA PHE A 31 16.03 14.16 25.23
C PHE A 31 15.54 13.97 26.68
N ASN A 32 15.83 12.82 27.32
CA ASN A 32 15.35 12.48 28.68
C ASN A 32 13.84 12.72 28.88
N ALA A 33 13.04 12.39 27.86
CA ALA A 33 11.61 12.68 27.78
C ALA A 33 10.72 11.51 28.25
N GLU A 34 11.28 10.54 28.99
CA GLU A 34 10.54 9.36 29.44
C GLU A 34 9.36 9.69 30.36
N ASP A 35 9.57 10.61 31.31
CA ASP A 35 8.52 11.00 32.27
C ASP A 35 7.37 11.76 31.61
N PRO A 36 7.61 12.79 30.76
CA PRO A 36 6.56 13.40 29.94
C PRO A 36 5.79 12.38 29.10
N MET A 37 6.49 11.43 28.47
CA MET A 37 5.84 10.42 27.63
C MET A 37 5.01 9.42 28.45
N ARG A 38 5.54 9.00 29.60
CA ARG A 38 4.81 8.15 30.55
C ARG A 38 3.56 8.85 31.09
N GLN A 39 3.63 10.15 31.36
CA GLN A 39 2.47 10.93 31.79
C GLN A 39 1.41 11.03 30.69
N ARG A 40 1.83 11.27 29.45
CA ARG A 40 0.94 11.27 28.27
C ARG A 40 0.25 9.92 28.09
N PHE A 41 0.99 8.82 28.16
CA PHE A 41 0.44 7.46 28.11
C PHE A 41 -0.57 7.21 29.22
N ARG A 42 -0.22 7.54 30.48
CA ARG A 42 -1.14 7.38 31.63
C ARG A 42 -2.44 8.14 31.40
N ARG A 43 -2.37 9.38 30.92
CA ARG A 43 -3.55 10.21 30.66
C ARG A 43 -4.49 9.58 29.63
N GLU A 44 -3.97 9.09 28.51
CA GLU A 44 -4.79 8.42 27.49
C GLU A 44 -5.32 7.08 27.98
N ASN A 45 -4.50 6.29 28.68
CA ASN A 45 -4.89 5.00 29.25
C ASN A 45 -5.99 5.15 30.33
N ASP A 46 -5.92 6.19 31.18
CA ASP A 46 -6.92 6.47 32.18
C ASP A 46 -8.25 6.90 31.54
N MET A 47 -8.20 7.69 30.47
CA MET A 47 -9.38 8.04 29.69
C MET A 47 -10.03 6.81 29.07
N LEU A 48 -9.25 5.96 28.41
CA LEU A 48 -9.74 4.70 27.84
C LEU A 48 -10.33 3.78 28.92
N SER A 49 -9.64 3.63 30.05
CA SER A 49 -10.09 2.82 31.18
C SER A 49 -11.43 3.32 31.73
N ARG A 50 -11.59 4.64 31.94
CA ARG A 50 -12.87 5.21 32.40
C ARG A 50 -14.01 4.92 31.43
N ILE A 51 -13.76 5.06 30.12
CA ILE A 51 -14.77 4.77 29.09
C ILE A 51 -15.11 3.27 29.10
N ASN A 52 -14.11 2.39 29.15
CA ASN A 52 -14.32 0.95 29.18
C ASN A 52 -15.09 0.52 30.44
N VAL A 53 -14.75 1.06 31.61
CA VAL A 53 -15.49 0.79 32.86
C VAL A 53 -16.93 1.26 32.74
N GLN A 54 -17.21 2.42 32.12
CA GLN A 54 -18.59 2.87 31.89
C GLN A 54 -19.35 1.93 30.94
N VAL A 55 -18.70 1.44 29.88
CA VAL A 55 -19.29 0.48 28.94
C VAL A 55 -19.55 -0.86 29.62
N LEU A 56 -18.56 -1.40 30.34
CA LEU A 56 -18.65 -2.66 31.07
C LEU A 56 -19.72 -2.58 32.16
N ARG A 57 -19.75 -1.51 32.97
CA ARG A 57 -20.77 -1.33 33.99
C ARG A 57 -22.18 -1.31 33.39
N ARG A 58 -22.39 -0.67 32.24
CA ARG A 58 -23.68 -0.68 31.55
C ARG A 58 -24.06 -2.07 31.03
N ARG A 59 -23.10 -2.82 30.49
CA ARG A 59 -23.30 -4.19 30.01
C ARG A 59 -23.59 -5.15 31.18
N ASP A 60 -22.76 -5.10 32.21
CA ASP A 60 -22.80 -6.04 33.32
C ASP A 60 -24.00 -5.77 34.24
N MET A 61 -24.52 -4.53 34.29
CA MET A 61 -25.80 -4.24 34.96
C MET A 61 -27.02 -4.85 34.27
N ALA A 62 -26.92 -5.23 32.99
CA ALA A 62 -28.05 -5.82 32.28
C ALA A 62 -28.45 -7.19 32.85
N SER A 63 -27.50 -8.02 33.31
CA SER A 63 -27.83 -9.34 33.87
C SER A 63 -28.51 -9.26 35.24
N PRO A 64 -27.96 -8.56 36.25
CA PRO A 64 -28.61 -8.41 37.55
C PRO A 64 -29.97 -7.72 37.45
N LEU A 65 -30.11 -6.71 36.58
CA LEU A 65 -31.41 -6.07 36.36
C LEU A 65 -32.43 -7.05 35.75
N SER A 66 -32.01 -7.87 34.79
CA SER A 66 -32.88 -8.88 34.18
C SER A 66 -33.25 -9.99 35.17
N GLU A 67 -32.34 -10.39 36.05
CA GLU A 67 -32.59 -11.37 37.12
C GLU A 67 -33.52 -10.82 38.19
N PHE A 68 -33.30 -9.58 38.62
CA PHE A 68 -34.17 -8.91 39.58
C PHE A 68 -35.60 -8.80 39.03
N LEU A 69 -35.76 -8.33 37.79
CA LEU A 69 -37.07 -8.27 37.14
C LEU A 69 -37.70 -9.67 37.01
N GLY A 70 -36.92 -10.67 36.61
CA GLY A 70 -37.38 -12.07 36.54
C GLY A 70 -37.87 -12.58 37.90
N ALA A 71 -37.13 -12.29 38.98
CA ALA A 71 -37.51 -12.66 40.35
C ALA A 71 -38.79 -11.93 40.79
N CYS A 72 -38.94 -10.62 40.49
CA CYS A 72 -40.17 -9.88 40.78
C CYS A 72 -41.38 -10.49 40.07
N VAL A 73 -41.24 -10.87 38.80
CA VAL A 73 -42.31 -11.54 38.05
C VAL A 73 -42.63 -12.91 38.67
N MET A 74 -41.62 -13.68 39.06
CA MET A 74 -41.82 -14.96 39.74
C MET A 74 -42.55 -14.81 41.07
N VAL A 75 -42.19 -13.82 41.90
CA VAL A 75 -42.89 -13.54 43.17
C VAL A 75 -44.35 -13.16 42.90
N ALA A 76 -44.61 -12.30 41.92
CA ALA A 76 -45.97 -11.92 41.54
C ALA A 76 -46.79 -13.12 41.04
N LEU A 77 -46.18 -13.99 40.22
CA LEU A 77 -46.80 -15.22 39.73
C LEU A 77 -47.09 -16.21 40.86
N VAL A 78 -46.17 -16.40 41.80
CA VAL A 78 -46.37 -17.27 42.97
C VAL A 78 -47.46 -16.73 43.88
N TYR A 79 -47.46 -15.42 44.14
CA TYR A 79 -48.48 -14.79 44.98
C TYR A 79 -49.88 -14.88 44.35
N PHE A 80 -50.01 -14.46 43.08
CA PHE A 80 -51.29 -14.45 42.38
C PHE A 80 -51.77 -15.86 42.03
N GLY A 81 -50.92 -16.67 41.39
CA GLY A 81 -51.25 -18.04 41.03
C GLY A 81 -51.47 -18.93 42.24
N GLY A 82 -50.70 -18.74 43.32
CA GLY A 82 -50.93 -19.41 44.59
C GLY A 82 -52.27 -19.05 45.21
N SER A 83 -52.68 -17.78 45.15
CA SER A 83 -54.01 -17.36 45.63
C SER A 83 -55.15 -17.99 44.84
N LEU A 84 -54.97 -18.19 43.52
CA LEU A 84 -55.95 -18.87 42.67
C LEU A 84 -56.04 -20.37 42.97
N VAL A 85 -54.91 -21.05 43.20
CA VAL A 85 -54.93 -22.49 43.56
C VAL A 85 -55.59 -22.73 44.92
N LEU A 86 -55.47 -21.79 45.85
CA LEU A 86 -56.09 -21.87 47.18
C LEU A 86 -57.57 -21.48 47.19
N ASP A 87 -58.04 -20.77 46.15
CA ASP A 87 -59.45 -20.42 46.00
C ASP A 87 -60.22 -21.59 45.38
N GLN A 88 -61.14 -22.17 46.16
CA GLN A 88 -61.94 -23.35 45.75
C GLN A 88 -62.90 -23.07 44.57
N SER A 89 -63.06 -21.80 44.18
CA SER A 89 -63.86 -21.38 43.03
C SER A 89 -63.09 -21.31 41.71
N ALA A 90 -61.75 -21.38 41.76
CA ALA A 90 -60.89 -21.30 40.58
C ALA A 90 -60.60 -22.69 39.99
N SER A 91 -60.46 -22.76 38.67
CA SER A 91 -60.25 -24.02 37.94
C SER A 91 -58.79 -24.49 37.86
N LEU A 92 -57.85 -23.77 38.49
CA LEU A 92 -56.41 -24.03 38.34
C LEU A 92 -55.92 -25.01 39.40
N THR A 93 -55.42 -26.17 38.96
CA THR A 93 -54.83 -27.16 39.87
C THR A 93 -53.38 -26.81 40.24
N GLY A 94 -52.90 -27.33 41.39
CA GLY A 94 -51.51 -27.15 41.80
C GLY A 94 -50.49 -27.74 40.81
N GLU A 95 -50.85 -28.85 40.15
CA GLU A 95 -50.01 -29.48 39.11
C GLU A 95 -49.86 -28.60 37.87
N GLU A 96 -50.98 -28.04 37.38
CA GLU A 96 -50.98 -27.08 36.26
C GLU A 96 -50.18 -25.82 36.60
N PHE A 97 -50.29 -25.34 37.84
CA PHE A 97 -49.54 -24.17 38.30
C PHE A 97 -48.03 -24.41 38.34
N ILE A 98 -47.59 -25.56 38.84
CA ILE A 98 -46.17 -25.97 38.79
C ILE A 98 -45.69 -26.11 37.34
N GLY A 99 -46.51 -26.70 36.47
CA GLY A 99 -46.24 -26.78 35.04
C GLY A 99 -46.05 -25.40 34.40
N TYR A 100 -46.91 -24.43 34.73
CA TYR A 100 -46.79 -23.05 34.27
C TYR A 100 -45.50 -22.37 34.75
N ILE A 101 -45.12 -22.55 36.02
CA ILE A 101 -43.86 -22.03 36.58
C ILE A 101 -42.65 -22.59 35.82
N ILE A 102 -42.64 -23.90 35.54
CA ILE A 102 -41.55 -24.54 34.81
C ILE A 102 -41.46 -23.96 33.39
N LEU A 103 -42.59 -23.86 32.67
CA LEU A 103 -42.63 -23.26 31.33
C LEU A 103 -42.18 -21.79 31.33
N PHE A 104 -42.60 -21.01 32.31
CA PHE A 104 -42.19 -19.60 32.42
C PHE A 104 -40.69 -19.47 32.70
N SER A 105 -40.12 -20.30 33.59
CA SER A 105 -38.67 -20.25 33.88
C SER A 105 -37.81 -20.55 32.64
N GLN A 106 -38.31 -21.38 31.72
CA GLN A 106 -37.65 -21.66 30.44
C GLN A 106 -37.65 -20.47 29.47
N LEU A 107 -38.56 -19.49 29.61
CA LEU A 107 -38.61 -18.27 28.77
C LEU A 107 -37.54 -17.22 29.14
N LEU A 108 -37.03 -17.25 30.38
CA LEU A 108 -36.05 -16.27 30.85
C LEU A 108 -34.72 -16.36 30.09
N ALA A 109 -34.25 -17.58 29.79
CA ALA A 109 -32.98 -17.78 29.09
C ALA A 109 -33.01 -17.28 27.63
N PRO A 110 -34.02 -17.63 26.79
CA PRO A 110 -34.19 -17.04 25.46
C PRO A 110 -34.30 -15.52 25.47
N ALA A 111 -35.02 -14.93 26.43
CA ALA A 111 -35.17 -13.48 26.54
C ALA A 111 -33.82 -12.77 26.80
N LYS A 112 -32.97 -13.33 27.67
CA LYS A 112 -31.59 -12.85 27.90
C LYS A 112 -30.71 -13.01 26.65
N SER A 113 -30.81 -14.16 25.98
CA SER A 113 -30.06 -14.44 24.76
C SER A 113 -30.40 -13.46 23.63
N PHE A 114 -31.65 -13.03 23.51
CA PHE A 114 -32.07 -12.03 22.53
C PHE A 114 -31.35 -10.68 22.74
N THR A 115 -31.25 -10.21 23.98
CA THR A 115 -30.57 -8.95 24.31
C THR A 115 -29.07 -9.01 23.98
N THR A 116 -28.44 -10.15 24.27
CA THR A 116 -27.03 -10.41 23.94
C THR A 116 -26.84 -10.50 22.42
N GLY A 117 -27.74 -11.20 21.72
CA GLY A 117 -27.74 -11.30 20.26
C GLY A 117 -27.86 -9.93 19.58
N TYR A 118 -28.74 -9.07 20.07
CA TYR A 118 -28.89 -7.70 19.57
C TYR A 118 -27.59 -6.88 19.70
N TYR A 119 -26.88 -7.02 20.81
CA TYR A 119 -25.56 -6.39 20.99
C TYR A 119 -24.54 -6.89 19.95
N TRP A 120 -24.49 -8.20 19.70
CA TRP A 120 -23.59 -8.76 18.69
C TRP A 120 -23.93 -8.33 17.27
N ILE A 121 -25.22 -8.23 16.93
CA ILE A 121 -25.69 -7.70 15.64
C ILE A 121 -25.22 -6.25 15.46
N GLN A 122 -25.38 -5.41 16.47
CA GLN A 122 -24.92 -4.01 16.42
C GLN A 122 -23.40 -3.93 16.22
N LYS A 123 -22.61 -4.73 16.96
CA LYS A 123 -21.16 -4.78 16.81
C LYS A 123 -20.73 -5.30 15.44
N GLY A 124 -21.41 -6.34 14.94
CA GLY A 124 -21.17 -6.90 13.61
C GLY A 124 -21.47 -5.90 12.50
N SER A 125 -22.58 -5.16 12.61
CA SER A 125 -22.98 -4.13 11.64
C SER A 125 -21.93 -3.02 11.49
N ALA A 126 -21.30 -2.56 12.58
CA ALA A 126 -20.26 -1.53 12.53
C ALA A 126 -18.94 -2.03 11.89
N SER A 127 -18.62 -3.33 12.06
CA SER A 127 -17.49 -3.93 11.36
C SER A 127 -17.80 -4.16 9.88
N ALA A 128 -19.03 -4.56 9.56
CA ALA A 128 -19.48 -4.77 8.19
C ALA A 128 -19.48 -3.45 7.38
N GLU A 129 -19.90 -2.33 7.98
CA GLU A 129 -19.86 -1.00 7.35
C GLU A 129 -18.47 -0.65 6.82
N ARG A 130 -17.41 -0.87 7.62
CA ARG A 130 -16.01 -0.64 7.19
C ARG A 130 -15.56 -1.57 6.06
N ILE A 131 -16.02 -2.82 6.06
CA ILE A 131 -15.75 -3.76 4.95
C ILE A 131 -16.45 -3.28 3.68
N PHE A 132 -17.71 -2.87 3.79
CA PHE A 132 -18.49 -2.36 2.66
C PHE A 132 -17.94 -1.04 2.12
N GLU A 133 -17.41 -0.16 2.97
CA GLU A 133 -16.70 1.05 2.52
C GLU A 133 -15.54 0.71 1.58
N ILE A 134 -14.72 -0.28 1.91
CA ILE A 134 -13.61 -0.73 1.07
C ILE A 134 -14.12 -1.41 -0.21
N LEU A 135 -15.11 -2.29 -0.09
CA LEU A 135 -15.70 -3.00 -1.24
C LEU A 135 -16.43 -2.06 -2.21
N ALA A 136 -16.92 -0.91 -1.72
CA ALA A 136 -17.59 0.10 -2.53
C ALA A 136 -16.63 1.08 -3.23
N VAL A 137 -15.32 1.04 -2.93
CA VAL A 137 -14.33 1.88 -3.63
C VAL A 137 -14.31 1.49 -5.10
N GLU A 138 -14.64 2.43 -5.97
CA GLU A 138 -14.55 2.22 -7.40
C GLU A 138 -13.09 2.28 -7.87
N ASN A 139 -12.65 1.25 -8.61
CA ASN A 139 -11.39 1.29 -9.31
C ASN A 139 -11.49 2.27 -10.50
N THR A 140 -10.63 3.28 -10.53
CA THR A 140 -10.58 4.29 -11.60
C THR A 140 -10.04 3.73 -12.92
N VAL A 141 -9.19 2.70 -12.87
CA VAL A 141 -8.62 2.05 -14.05
C VAL A 141 -9.36 0.74 -14.30
N LYS A 142 -10.31 0.76 -15.23
CA LYS A 142 -11.09 -0.43 -15.64
C LYS A 142 -10.65 -0.91 -17.03
N GLU A 143 -10.56 -2.22 -17.19
CA GLU A 143 -10.40 -2.84 -18.51
C GLU A 143 -11.70 -2.72 -19.29
N LYS A 144 -11.59 -2.43 -20.59
CA LYS A 144 -12.75 -2.48 -21.49
C LYS A 144 -13.19 -3.94 -21.68
N PRO A 145 -14.50 -4.22 -21.86
CA PRO A 145 -14.97 -5.58 -22.13
C PRO A 145 -14.30 -6.24 -23.35
N ASP A 146 -13.91 -5.43 -24.32
CA ASP A 146 -13.24 -5.81 -25.57
C ASP A 146 -11.73 -5.52 -25.57
N ALA A 147 -11.11 -5.42 -24.38
CA ALA A 147 -9.68 -5.16 -24.25
C ALA A 147 -8.84 -6.19 -25.02
N ARG A 148 -7.96 -5.67 -25.88
CA ARG A 148 -7.14 -6.43 -26.81
C ARG A 148 -5.89 -6.96 -26.12
N PRO A 149 -5.46 -8.19 -26.40
CA PRO A 149 -4.18 -8.68 -25.92
C PRO A 149 -3.02 -8.01 -26.66
N ILE A 150 -1.86 -7.90 -26.00
CA ILE A 150 -0.60 -7.48 -26.61
C ILE A 150 0.51 -8.44 -26.15
N THR A 151 1.32 -8.93 -27.09
CA THR A 151 2.33 -9.95 -26.79
C THR A 151 3.75 -9.50 -27.14
N ALA A 152 3.88 -8.44 -27.92
CA ALA A 152 5.17 -7.97 -28.40
C ALA A 152 5.19 -6.44 -28.50
N PHE A 153 6.40 -5.90 -28.45
CA PHE A 153 6.70 -4.49 -28.65
C PHE A 153 7.68 -4.36 -29.82
N ASN A 154 7.30 -3.62 -30.87
CA ASN A 154 7.93 -3.71 -32.19
C ASN A 154 8.42 -2.38 -32.78
N ASP A 155 7.79 -1.25 -32.47
CA ASP A 155 8.07 0.02 -33.11
C ASP A 155 8.39 1.13 -32.10
N ARG A 156 7.40 1.63 -31.34
CA ARG A 156 7.59 2.80 -30.48
C ARG A 156 6.50 2.98 -29.42
N ILE A 157 6.84 3.76 -28.39
CA ILE A 157 5.89 4.36 -27.46
C ILE A 157 5.61 5.80 -27.89
N THR A 158 4.36 6.22 -27.93
CA THR A 158 3.97 7.59 -28.29
C THR A 158 3.05 8.18 -27.23
N PHE A 159 3.49 9.26 -26.60
CA PHE A 159 2.64 10.16 -25.82
C PHE A 159 2.12 11.21 -26.80
N ARG A 160 0.79 11.32 -26.93
CA ARG A 160 0.13 12.28 -27.84
C ARG A 160 -0.74 13.22 -27.03
N ASN A 161 -0.34 14.49 -26.95
CA ASN A 161 -1.01 15.56 -26.22
C ASN A 161 -1.49 15.13 -24.82
N VAL A 162 -0.61 14.47 -24.06
CA VAL A 162 -0.97 13.88 -22.76
C VAL A 162 -1.10 14.95 -21.69
N THR A 163 -2.30 15.06 -21.13
CA THR A 163 -2.64 15.91 -19.98
C THR A 163 -3.13 15.05 -18.84
N PHE A 164 -2.73 15.38 -17.61
CA PHE A 164 -3.09 14.61 -16.44
C PHE A 164 -3.23 15.47 -15.18
N ALA A 165 -4.23 15.16 -14.35
CA ALA A 165 -4.45 15.76 -13.05
C ALA A 165 -4.70 14.70 -11.97
N TYR A 166 -4.12 14.87 -10.78
CA TYR A 166 -4.58 14.17 -9.58
C TYR A 166 -5.76 14.95 -9.00
N ASP A 167 -6.95 14.35 -9.03
CA ASP A 167 -8.21 15.01 -8.69
C ASP A 167 -8.38 16.34 -9.45
N LYS A 168 -8.16 17.47 -8.79
CA LYS A 168 -8.27 18.83 -9.37
C LYS A 168 -6.91 19.49 -9.66
N ARG A 169 -5.80 18.84 -9.34
CA ARG A 169 -4.46 19.41 -9.49
C ARG A 169 -3.81 18.90 -10.78
N ALA A 170 -3.77 19.75 -11.80
CA ALA A 170 -3.07 19.48 -13.05
C ALA A 170 -1.56 19.30 -12.81
N VAL A 171 -1.00 18.24 -13.38
CA VAL A 171 0.43 17.87 -13.27
C VAL A 171 1.12 17.83 -14.63
N LEU A 172 0.45 17.29 -15.66
CA LEU A 172 0.96 17.24 -17.03
C LEU A 172 0.07 18.08 -17.94
N LYS A 173 0.69 18.80 -18.89
CA LYS A 173 0.04 19.77 -19.77
C LYS A 173 0.50 19.52 -21.22
N GLY A 174 -0.27 18.74 -21.98
CA GLY A 174 -0.03 18.53 -23.42
C GLY A 174 1.35 17.97 -23.74
N ILE A 175 1.71 16.83 -23.17
CA ILE A 175 2.98 16.15 -23.44
C ILE A 175 2.88 15.34 -24.74
N ASP A 176 3.68 15.74 -25.74
CA ASP A 176 3.98 14.92 -26.92
C ASP A 176 5.37 14.31 -26.77
N LEU A 177 5.56 13.01 -26.90
CA LEU A 177 6.87 12.36 -26.81
C LEU A 177 6.86 11.04 -27.57
N GLU A 178 7.91 10.75 -28.32
CA GLU A 178 8.11 9.44 -28.95
C GLU A 178 9.35 8.75 -28.36
N VAL A 179 9.22 7.47 -28.04
CA VAL A 179 10.32 6.61 -27.57
C VAL A 179 10.44 5.44 -28.55
N PRO A 180 11.34 5.52 -29.55
CA PRO A 180 11.53 4.45 -30.51
C PRO A 180 12.07 3.17 -29.85
N LYS A 181 11.76 2.01 -30.42
CA LYS A 181 12.25 0.73 -29.91
C LYS A 181 13.77 0.69 -29.85
N GLY A 182 14.28 0.24 -28.71
CA GLY A 182 15.71 0.12 -28.43
C GLY A 182 16.40 1.43 -28.07
N ARG A 183 15.67 2.55 -27.99
CA ARG A 183 16.19 3.84 -27.54
C ARG A 183 15.90 4.09 -26.06
N SER A 184 16.80 4.80 -25.41
CA SER A 184 16.67 5.25 -24.02
C SER A 184 16.41 6.75 -23.97
N VAL A 185 15.30 7.16 -23.38
CA VAL A 185 14.91 8.57 -23.22
C VAL A 185 14.94 8.94 -21.74
N ALA A 186 15.72 9.98 -21.42
CA ALA A 186 15.80 10.52 -20.06
C ALA A 186 14.77 11.63 -19.83
N LEU A 187 14.06 11.59 -18.70
CA LEU A 187 13.24 12.68 -18.17
C LEU A 187 14.02 13.38 -17.06
N VAL A 188 14.36 14.65 -17.27
CA VAL A 188 15.13 15.47 -16.32
C VAL A 188 14.37 16.75 -16.00
N GLY A 189 14.62 17.36 -14.84
CA GLY A 189 13.92 18.60 -14.46
C GLY A 189 13.78 18.75 -12.96
N SER A 190 13.25 19.90 -12.52
CA SER A 190 13.03 20.20 -11.10
C SER A 190 12.08 19.20 -10.43
N SER A 191 12.16 19.10 -9.10
CA SER A 191 11.18 18.33 -8.32
C SER A 191 9.78 18.90 -8.55
N GLY A 192 8.80 18.03 -8.74
CA GLY A 192 7.42 18.43 -9.08
C GLY A 192 7.16 18.75 -10.55
N GLY A 193 8.14 18.59 -11.46
CA GLY A 193 7.96 18.82 -12.89
C GLY A 193 7.08 17.78 -13.64
N GLY A 194 6.57 16.75 -12.95
CA GLY A 194 5.68 15.73 -13.53
C GLY A 194 6.36 14.46 -14.06
N LYS A 195 7.69 14.30 -13.90
CA LYS A 195 8.47 13.16 -14.43
C LYS A 195 7.94 11.80 -13.98
N THR A 196 7.83 11.59 -12.67
CA THR A 196 7.29 10.35 -12.07
C THR A 196 5.85 10.08 -12.49
N THR A 197 5.04 11.14 -12.62
CA THR A 197 3.67 11.01 -13.11
C THR A 197 3.63 10.55 -14.56
N LEU A 198 4.45 11.14 -15.45
CA LEU A 198 4.53 10.73 -16.86
C LEU A 198 4.95 9.26 -16.99
N ALA A 199 5.96 8.83 -16.23
CA ALA A 199 6.39 7.43 -16.22
C ALA A 199 5.33 6.48 -15.67
N ASN A 200 4.60 6.87 -14.61
CA ASN A 200 3.55 6.06 -13.99
C ASN A 200 2.27 5.91 -14.84
N LEU A 201 2.08 6.78 -15.84
CA LEU A 201 0.97 6.64 -16.80
C LEU A 201 1.23 5.51 -17.80
N LEU A 202 2.48 5.22 -18.14
CA LEU A 202 2.85 4.16 -19.09
C LEU A 202 2.40 2.75 -18.66
N PRO A 203 2.63 2.28 -17.42
CA PRO A 203 2.09 1.00 -16.92
C PRO A 203 0.60 1.06 -16.56
N ARG A 204 -0.06 2.18 -16.87
CA ARG A 204 -1.47 2.45 -16.62
C ARG A 204 -1.83 2.29 -15.14
N PHE A 205 -1.07 2.93 -14.25
CA PHE A 205 -1.48 3.11 -12.86
C PHE A 205 -2.58 4.16 -12.72
N PHE A 206 -2.62 5.10 -13.67
CA PHE A 206 -3.69 6.06 -13.84
C PHE A 206 -4.02 6.17 -15.33
N ASP A 207 -5.26 6.52 -15.66
CA ASP A 207 -5.63 6.89 -17.02
C ASP A 207 -5.37 8.38 -17.26
N VAL A 208 -4.97 8.73 -18.49
CA VAL A 208 -4.76 10.13 -18.89
C VAL A 208 -6.08 10.90 -18.87
N THR A 209 -6.03 12.18 -18.48
CA THR A 209 -7.21 13.07 -18.49
C THR A 209 -7.57 13.46 -19.92
N GLU A 210 -6.56 13.84 -20.72
CA GLU A 210 -6.71 14.12 -22.16
C GLU A 210 -5.51 13.56 -22.92
N GLY A 211 -5.68 13.36 -24.23
CA GLY A 211 -4.67 12.76 -25.09
C GLY A 211 -4.70 11.23 -25.06
N ALA A 212 -3.58 10.63 -25.46
CA ALA A 212 -3.40 9.19 -25.53
C ALA A 212 -1.94 8.79 -25.32
N ILE A 213 -1.73 7.61 -24.73
CA ILE A 213 -0.45 6.92 -24.72
C ILE A 213 -0.62 5.69 -25.60
N LEU A 214 0.22 5.56 -26.62
CA LEU A 214 0.16 4.48 -27.59
C LEU A 214 1.41 3.61 -27.50
N ILE A 215 1.23 2.31 -27.66
CA ILE A 215 2.30 1.33 -27.89
C ILE A 215 2.06 0.72 -29.26
N ASP A 216 3.02 0.87 -30.18
CA ASP A 216 2.91 0.41 -31.58
C ASP A 216 1.62 0.89 -32.26
N GLY A 217 1.22 2.13 -31.96
CA GLY A 217 0.02 2.77 -32.50
C GLY A 217 -1.30 2.38 -31.83
N GLN A 218 -1.29 1.49 -30.83
CA GLN A 218 -2.48 1.09 -30.06
C GLN A 218 -2.53 1.83 -28.73
N ASP A 219 -3.68 2.44 -28.40
CA ASP A 219 -3.87 3.13 -27.12
C ASP A 219 -3.83 2.11 -25.97
N ILE A 220 -3.05 2.39 -24.92
CA ILE A 220 -2.91 1.50 -23.76
C ILE A 220 -4.24 1.29 -23.01
N ARG A 221 -5.24 2.17 -23.21
CA ARG A 221 -6.59 2.02 -22.65
C ARG A 221 -7.39 0.90 -23.30
N ASP A 222 -7.03 0.53 -24.52
CA ASP A 222 -7.66 -0.55 -25.30
C ASP A 222 -7.00 -1.90 -25.06
N LEU A 223 -5.90 -1.95 -24.31
CA LEU A 223 -5.13 -3.17 -24.04
C LEU A 223 -5.53 -3.80 -22.70
N ARG A 224 -5.38 -5.12 -22.61
CA ARG A 224 -5.44 -5.84 -21.34
C ARG A 224 -4.29 -5.38 -20.45
N ILE A 225 -4.59 -5.00 -19.22
CA ILE A 225 -3.63 -4.41 -18.27
C ILE A 225 -2.52 -5.40 -17.92
N LYS A 226 -2.88 -6.69 -17.77
CA LYS A 226 -1.91 -7.74 -17.50
C LYS A 226 -0.87 -7.82 -18.64
N ASP A 227 -1.35 -7.97 -19.86
CA ASP A 227 -0.52 -8.11 -21.06
C ASP A 227 0.35 -6.86 -21.29
N LEU A 228 -0.20 -5.66 -21.06
CA LEU A 228 0.54 -4.39 -21.08
C LEU A 228 1.71 -4.40 -20.09
N ARG A 229 1.46 -4.81 -18.85
CA ARG A 229 2.47 -4.82 -17.77
C ARG A 229 3.47 -5.96 -17.93
N ASP A 230 3.13 -7.04 -18.62
CA ASP A 230 4.06 -8.12 -18.95
C ASP A 230 5.19 -7.63 -19.89
N LEU A 231 4.92 -6.62 -20.72
CA LEU A 231 5.93 -5.96 -21.57
C LEU A 231 6.88 -5.02 -20.81
N MET A 232 6.66 -4.78 -19.51
CA MET A 232 7.34 -3.71 -18.76
C MET A 232 8.13 -4.22 -17.56
N GLY A 233 9.30 -3.63 -17.34
CA GLY A 233 10.09 -3.75 -16.10
C GLY A 233 10.20 -2.41 -15.43
N ILE A 234 9.88 -2.34 -14.14
CA ILE A 234 9.92 -1.10 -13.37
C ILE A 234 10.96 -1.24 -12.27
N VAL A 235 11.88 -0.28 -12.20
CA VAL A 235 12.80 -0.10 -11.07
C VAL A 235 12.47 1.23 -10.43
N THR A 236 11.91 1.19 -9.22
CA THR A 236 11.47 2.37 -8.48
C THR A 236 12.60 2.98 -7.65
N GLN A 237 12.43 4.25 -7.28
CA GLN A 237 13.32 4.96 -6.37
C GLN A 237 13.44 4.25 -5.01
N GLU A 238 12.31 3.87 -4.41
CA GLU A 238 12.28 3.03 -3.23
C GLU A 238 12.19 1.56 -3.63
N SER A 239 13.25 0.80 -3.40
CA SER A 239 13.24 -0.65 -3.58
C SER A 239 12.50 -1.35 -2.44
N ILE A 240 11.26 -1.77 -2.71
CA ILE A 240 10.47 -2.57 -1.78
C ILE A 240 10.72 -4.06 -2.08
N LEU A 241 11.24 -4.75 -1.08
CA LEU A 241 11.35 -6.21 -1.05
C LEU A 241 10.28 -6.80 -0.13
N PHE A 242 9.72 -7.94 -0.53
CA PHE A 242 8.75 -8.66 0.29
C PHE A 242 9.49 -9.43 1.39
N ASN A 243 8.80 -9.66 2.51
CA ASN A 243 9.32 -10.45 3.63
C ASN A 243 9.40 -11.94 3.25
N ASP A 244 10.42 -12.26 2.47
CA ASP A 244 10.72 -13.56 1.90
C ASP A 244 12.22 -13.66 1.61
N THR A 245 12.66 -14.78 1.03
CA THR A 245 14.05 -15.00 0.62
C THR A 245 14.48 -14.07 -0.52
N ILE A 246 15.79 -13.94 -0.71
CA ILE A 246 16.35 -13.18 -1.83
C ILE A 246 15.97 -13.84 -3.17
N SER A 247 15.99 -15.17 -3.27
CA SER A 247 15.55 -15.88 -4.48
C SER A 247 14.11 -15.56 -4.85
N GLU A 248 13.17 -15.61 -3.90
CA GLU A 248 11.75 -15.29 -4.15
C GLU A 248 11.56 -13.82 -4.53
N ASN A 249 12.34 -12.91 -3.95
CA ASN A 249 12.31 -11.51 -4.32
C ASN A 249 12.83 -11.23 -5.73
N ILE A 250 13.82 -11.99 -6.21
CA ILE A 250 14.33 -11.89 -7.58
C ILE A 250 13.36 -12.55 -8.56
N ALA A 251 12.82 -13.73 -8.21
CA ALA A 251 11.85 -14.47 -9.01
C ALA A 251 10.44 -13.83 -9.04
N PHE A 252 10.22 -12.77 -8.27
CA PHE A 252 8.93 -12.14 -8.09
C PHE A 252 8.25 -11.76 -9.42
N GLY A 253 7.10 -12.39 -9.69
CA GLY A 253 6.29 -12.15 -10.89
C GLY A 253 6.68 -12.98 -12.11
N SER A 254 7.76 -13.78 -12.03
CA SER A 254 8.15 -14.74 -13.04
C SER A 254 7.68 -16.15 -12.66
N ARG A 255 7.39 -17.00 -13.65
CA ARG A 255 6.95 -18.40 -13.44
C ARG A 255 8.04 -19.35 -13.88
N ASP A 256 8.11 -20.51 -13.22
CA ASP A 256 8.98 -21.63 -13.58
C ASP A 256 10.47 -21.25 -13.73
N VAL A 257 10.94 -20.36 -12.85
CA VAL A 257 12.32 -19.84 -12.89
C VAL A 257 13.27 -20.81 -12.23
N THR A 258 14.38 -21.12 -12.91
CA THR A 258 15.45 -21.94 -12.35
C THR A 258 16.41 -21.11 -11.49
N GLN A 259 17.07 -21.77 -10.54
CA GLN A 259 18.11 -21.14 -9.72
C GLN A 259 19.25 -20.53 -10.57
N GLN A 260 19.57 -21.14 -11.72
CA GLN A 260 20.60 -20.63 -12.63
C GLN A 260 20.21 -19.29 -13.26
N GLU A 261 18.93 -19.12 -13.63
CA GLU A 261 18.42 -17.85 -14.16
C GLU A 261 18.41 -16.76 -13.09
N ILE A 262 18.03 -17.09 -11.85
CA ILE A 262 18.12 -16.19 -10.69
C ILE A 262 19.56 -15.73 -10.49
N GLU A 263 20.52 -16.66 -10.54
CA GLU A 263 21.93 -16.33 -10.41
C GLU A 263 22.46 -15.47 -11.56
N ALA A 264 22.06 -15.77 -12.80
CA ALA A 264 22.45 -14.99 -13.96
C ALA A 264 21.92 -13.54 -13.84
N ALA A 265 20.66 -13.37 -13.47
CA ALA A 265 20.06 -12.05 -13.24
C ALA A 265 20.76 -11.30 -12.10
N ALA A 266 21.07 -12.00 -10.99
CA ALA A 266 21.83 -11.42 -9.88
C ALA A 266 23.24 -11.00 -10.27
N ARG A 267 23.93 -11.73 -11.17
CA ARG A 267 25.27 -11.34 -11.68
C ARG A 267 25.19 -10.08 -12.53
N VAL A 268 24.21 -9.98 -13.43
CA VAL A 268 23.99 -8.76 -14.24
C VAL A 268 23.72 -7.55 -13.34
N ALA A 269 22.94 -7.76 -12.28
CA ALA A 269 22.62 -6.72 -11.30
C ALA A 269 23.72 -6.44 -10.26
N ASN A 270 24.91 -7.05 -10.41
CA ASN A 270 26.02 -7.00 -9.45
C ASN A 270 25.60 -7.41 -8.02
N ALA A 271 24.56 -8.24 -7.86
CA ALA A 271 24.04 -8.69 -6.58
C ALA A 271 24.65 -10.02 -6.10
N HIS A 272 25.09 -10.86 -7.03
CA HIS A 272 25.56 -12.22 -6.73
C HIS A 272 26.60 -12.30 -5.60
N ASP A 273 27.63 -11.44 -5.66
CA ASP A 273 28.78 -11.52 -4.75
C ASP A 273 28.44 -11.21 -3.31
N PHE A 274 27.49 -10.31 -3.04
CA PHE A 274 27.08 -10.04 -1.66
C PHE A 274 26.12 -11.13 -1.17
N ILE A 275 25.26 -11.65 -2.06
CA ILE A 275 24.29 -12.70 -1.73
C ILE A 275 25.05 -13.96 -1.30
N THR A 276 26.06 -14.37 -2.05
CA THR A 276 26.86 -15.58 -1.72
C THR A 276 27.68 -15.46 -0.44
N ARG A 277 27.96 -14.23 0.02
CA ARG A 277 28.63 -13.98 1.31
C ARG A 277 27.67 -14.00 2.51
N MET A 278 26.35 -14.03 2.28
CA MET A 278 25.37 -14.17 3.36
C MET A 278 25.31 -15.62 3.85
N GLU A 279 24.98 -15.81 5.13
CA GLU A 279 24.96 -17.13 5.78
C GLU A 279 24.10 -18.16 5.03
N LEU A 280 22.95 -17.76 4.50
CA LEU A 280 22.03 -18.64 3.77
C LEU A 280 22.02 -18.38 2.26
N GLY A 281 22.96 -17.59 1.75
CA GLY A 281 23.01 -17.25 0.33
C GLY A 281 21.69 -16.63 -0.17
N TYR A 282 21.19 -17.13 -1.30
CA TYR A 282 19.88 -16.76 -1.86
C TYR A 282 18.68 -17.11 -0.97
N GLY A 283 18.83 -18.10 -0.07
CA GLY A 283 17.80 -18.47 0.91
C GLY A 283 17.69 -17.50 2.09
N THR A 284 18.51 -16.45 2.13
CA THR A 284 18.45 -15.44 3.19
C THR A 284 17.13 -14.68 3.13
N ASN A 285 16.34 -14.70 4.21
CA ASN A 285 15.14 -13.87 4.32
C ASN A 285 15.51 -12.40 4.61
N VAL A 286 14.98 -11.49 3.80
CA VAL A 286 15.32 -10.05 3.83
C VAL A 286 14.53 -9.22 4.86
N GLY A 287 13.48 -9.79 5.46
CA GLY A 287 12.61 -9.14 6.44
C GLY A 287 11.60 -8.17 5.81
N ASP A 288 10.84 -7.49 6.66
CA ASP A 288 9.86 -6.49 6.23
C ASP A 288 10.55 -5.38 5.42
N ARG A 289 10.06 -5.13 4.20
CA ARG A 289 10.62 -4.15 3.24
C ARG A 289 12.14 -4.29 3.02
N GLY A 290 12.69 -5.48 3.22
CA GLY A 290 14.11 -5.77 3.03
C GLY A 290 15.05 -5.15 4.05
N ASP A 291 14.59 -4.81 5.26
CA ASP A 291 15.35 -4.06 6.27
C ASP A 291 16.67 -4.69 6.74
N ARG A 292 16.94 -5.93 6.37
CA ARG A 292 18.24 -6.60 6.60
C ARG A 292 19.31 -6.26 5.55
N LEU A 293 18.95 -5.55 4.49
CA LEU A 293 19.85 -5.18 3.40
C LEU A 293 20.14 -3.68 3.39
N SER A 294 21.35 -3.29 2.99
CA SER A 294 21.67 -1.89 2.73
C SER A 294 20.85 -1.34 1.55
N GLY A 295 20.70 -0.02 1.45
CA GLY A 295 19.96 0.60 0.33
C GLY A 295 20.45 0.14 -1.05
N GLY A 296 21.77 0.04 -1.23
CA GLY A 296 22.37 -0.40 -2.49
C GLY A 296 22.18 -1.90 -2.76
N GLN A 297 22.13 -2.72 -1.71
CA GLN A 297 21.76 -4.13 -1.84
C GLN A 297 20.29 -4.30 -2.23
N LYS A 298 19.36 -3.57 -1.58
CA LYS A 298 17.94 -3.57 -1.94
C LYS A 298 17.74 -3.19 -3.41
N GLN A 299 18.42 -2.14 -3.87
CA GLN A 299 18.34 -1.67 -5.26
C GLN A 299 18.85 -2.72 -6.24
N ARG A 300 19.99 -3.37 -5.97
CA ARG A 300 20.51 -4.43 -6.83
C ARG A 300 19.61 -5.66 -6.89
N VAL A 301 18.93 -6.03 -5.80
CA VAL A 301 17.90 -7.10 -5.83
C VAL A 301 16.70 -6.68 -6.69
N SER A 302 16.24 -5.43 -6.57
CA SER A 302 15.15 -4.92 -7.41
C SER A 302 15.54 -4.86 -8.90
N ILE A 303 16.80 -4.52 -9.21
CA ILE A 303 17.31 -4.56 -10.59
C ILE A 303 17.37 -6.02 -11.08
N ALA A 304 17.85 -6.96 -10.26
CA ALA A 304 17.87 -8.39 -10.61
C ALA A 304 16.46 -8.90 -10.96
N ARG A 305 15.42 -8.47 -10.23
CA ARG A 305 14.02 -8.77 -10.55
C ARG A 305 13.63 -8.29 -11.96
N ALA A 306 13.97 -7.05 -12.31
CA ALA A 306 13.69 -6.51 -13.64
C ALA A 306 14.53 -7.19 -14.75
N VAL A 307 15.79 -7.54 -14.46
CA VAL A 307 16.65 -8.29 -15.37
C VAL A 307 16.08 -9.67 -15.66
N LEU A 308 15.65 -10.40 -14.61
CA LEU A 308 15.10 -11.74 -14.73
C LEU A 308 13.83 -11.76 -15.59
N LYS A 309 12.94 -10.77 -15.39
CA LYS A 309 11.72 -10.64 -16.20
C LYS A 309 12.03 -10.39 -17.68
N ASN A 310 13.20 -9.83 -18.00
CA ASN A 310 13.66 -9.49 -19.36
C ASN A 310 12.62 -8.78 -20.25
N PRO A 311 12.00 -7.68 -19.79
CA PRO A 311 10.95 -7.00 -20.55
C PRO A 311 11.52 -6.11 -21.67
N PRO A 312 10.77 -5.90 -22.78
CA PRO A 312 11.20 -5.03 -23.88
C PRO A 312 11.15 -3.52 -23.54
N ILE A 313 10.34 -3.13 -22.55
CA ILE A 313 10.19 -1.74 -22.07
C ILE A 313 10.66 -1.66 -20.62
N LEU A 314 11.53 -0.69 -20.31
CA LEU A 314 12.03 -0.41 -18.98
C LEU A 314 11.59 0.98 -18.51
N ILE A 315 11.18 1.06 -17.25
CA ILE A 315 10.86 2.31 -16.56
C ILE A 315 11.76 2.40 -15.34
N LEU A 316 12.66 3.37 -15.33
CA LEU A 316 13.68 3.52 -14.29
C LEU A 316 13.44 4.84 -13.56
N ASP A 317 13.10 4.77 -12.28
CA ASP A 317 12.95 5.94 -11.41
C ASP A 317 14.16 6.02 -10.47
N GLU A 318 15.16 6.78 -10.88
CA GLU A 318 16.48 6.75 -10.26
C GLU A 318 16.55 7.62 -8.99
N ALA A 319 16.84 7.02 -7.84
CA ALA A 319 17.43 7.77 -6.73
C ALA A 319 18.58 7.01 -6.07
N THR A 320 19.77 7.19 -6.62
CA THR A 320 21.03 6.74 -6.01
C THR A 320 21.52 7.69 -4.90
N SER A 321 20.77 8.75 -4.57
CA SER A 321 21.24 9.82 -3.67
C SER A 321 21.48 9.41 -2.22
N ALA A 322 20.96 8.26 -1.79
CA ALA A 322 21.14 7.73 -0.43
C ALA A 322 22.20 6.61 -0.35
N LEU A 323 22.92 6.34 -1.44
CA LEU A 323 23.91 5.27 -1.52
C LEU A 323 25.33 5.79 -1.28
N ASP A 324 26.18 4.95 -0.70
CA ASP A 324 27.63 5.18 -0.70
C ASP A 324 28.20 5.07 -2.12
N THR A 325 29.35 5.68 -2.37
CA THR A 325 29.95 5.80 -3.71
C THR A 325 30.22 4.45 -4.38
N GLU A 326 30.61 3.42 -3.62
CA GLU A 326 30.87 2.09 -4.18
C GLU A 326 29.55 1.42 -4.60
N SER A 327 28.56 1.42 -3.71
CA SER A 327 27.22 0.91 -4.00
C SER A 327 26.56 1.65 -5.17
N GLU A 328 26.70 2.98 -5.26
CA GLU A 328 26.18 3.79 -6.36
C GLU A 328 26.78 3.35 -7.69
N ARG A 329 28.11 3.19 -7.78
CA ARG A 329 28.77 2.72 -9.00
C ARG A 329 28.24 1.36 -9.45
N LEU A 330 28.10 0.41 -8.53
CA LEU A 330 27.61 -0.94 -8.84
C LEU A 330 26.15 -0.94 -9.31
N VAL A 331 25.31 -0.08 -8.75
CA VAL A 331 23.91 0.11 -9.17
C VAL A 331 23.86 0.75 -10.56
N GLN A 332 24.65 1.78 -10.82
CA GLN A 332 24.71 2.45 -12.13
C GLN A 332 25.17 1.49 -13.24
N GLU A 333 26.21 0.71 -12.99
CA GLU A 333 26.68 -0.31 -13.94
C GLU A 333 25.60 -1.36 -14.25
N ALA A 334 24.86 -1.78 -13.24
CA ALA A 334 23.75 -2.72 -13.40
C ALA A 334 22.60 -2.11 -14.24
N LEU A 335 22.23 -0.86 -13.97
CA LEU A 335 21.23 -0.13 -14.77
C LEU A 335 21.68 0.02 -16.22
N TYR A 336 22.94 0.41 -16.46
CA TYR A 336 23.50 0.53 -17.80
C TYR A 336 23.45 -0.79 -18.57
N LYS A 337 23.93 -1.89 -17.98
CA LYS A 337 23.85 -3.24 -18.59
C LYS A 337 22.41 -3.63 -18.92
N MET A 338 21.47 -3.27 -18.06
CA MET A 338 20.06 -3.58 -18.23
C MET A 338 19.41 -2.76 -19.35
N MET A 339 19.82 -1.51 -19.58
CA MET A 339 19.27 -0.64 -20.64
C MET A 339 19.73 -1.03 -22.05
N GLN A 340 20.88 -1.70 -22.19
CA GLN A 340 21.45 -2.03 -23.50
C GLN A 340 20.48 -2.87 -24.36
N GLY A 341 20.18 -2.37 -25.56
CA GLY A 341 19.30 -3.04 -26.51
C GLY A 341 17.81 -3.03 -26.13
N ARG A 342 17.42 -2.24 -25.11
CA ARG A 342 16.04 -2.15 -24.63
C ARG A 342 15.51 -0.72 -24.70
N THR A 343 14.19 -0.62 -24.74
CA THR A 343 13.49 0.66 -24.80
C THR A 343 13.30 1.16 -23.38
N SER A 344 13.89 2.30 -23.04
CA SER A 344 13.97 2.72 -21.64
C SER A 344 13.44 4.14 -21.47
N LEU A 345 12.55 4.33 -20.49
CA LEU A 345 12.15 5.65 -19.99
C LEU A 345 12.80 5.85 -18.63
N VAL A 346 13.75 6.77 -18.55
CA VAL A 346 14.61 6.95 -17.38
C VAL A 346 14.30 8.28 -16.72
N ILE A 347 13.73 8.29 -15.52
CA ILE A 347 13.69 9.48 -14.68
C ILE A 347 15.02 9.56 -13.98
N ALA A 348 15.84 10.51 -14.40
CA ALA A 348 17.21 10.60 -13.94
C ALA A 348 17.42 11.80 -13.02
N HIS A 349 18.16 11.56 -11.94
CA HIS A 349 18.59 12.56 -10.98
C HIS A 349 20.11 12.75 -10.98
N ARG A 350 20.88 11.93 -11.72
CA ARG A 350 22.33 12.06 -11.83
C ARG A 350 22.78 12.22 -13.27
N LEU A 351 23.76 13.09 -13.48
CA LEU A 351 24.39 13.31 -14.80
C LEU A 351 24.95 12.01 -15.40
N SER A 352 25.52 11.13 -14.56
CA SER A 352 26.13 9.87 -14.97
C SER A 352 25.15 8.93 -15.68
N THR A 353 23.87 9.00 -15.35
CA THR A 353 22.82 8.18 -15.98
C THR A 353 22.24 8.87 -17.21
N ILE A 354 22.07 10.19 -17.12
CA ILE A 354 21.52 11.04 -18.20
C ILE A 354 22.38 10.99 -19.46
N GLN A 355 23.71 11.04 -19.32
CA GLN A 355 24.64 11.10 -20.45
C GLN A 355 24.62 9.86 -21.36
N HIS A 356 24.11 8.73 -20.87
CA HIS A 356 24.05 7.46 -21.61
C HIS A 356 22.72 7.27 -22.35
N CYS A 357 21.78 8.20 -22.22
CA CYS A 357 20.50 8.16 -22.93
C CYS A 357 20.63 8.74 -24.34
N ASP A 358 19.87 8.19 -25.27
CA ASP A 358 19.85 8.63 -26.67
C ASP A 358 19.24 10.02 -26.84
N GLU A 359 18.23 10.34 -26.01
CA GLU A 359 17.56 11.62 -25.99
C GLU A 359 17.23 12.02 -24.54
N ILE A 360 17.30 13.31 -24.27
CA ILE A 360 17.00 13.88 -22.97
C ILE A 360 15.85 14.88 -23.13
N CYS A 361 14.80 14.70 -22.35
CA CYS A 361 13.65 15.59 -22.27
C CYS A 361 13.66 16.35 -20.94
N VAL A 362 13.81 17.67 -21.02
CA VAL A 362 13.75 18.54 -19.85
C VAL A 362 12.30 18.92 -19.58
N MET A 363 11.78 18.51 -18.44
CA MET A 363 10.42 18.80 -17.97
C MET A 363 10.41 19.95 -16.96
N GLN A 364 9.51 20.90 -17.18
CA GLN A 364 9.25 22.02 -16.26
C GLN A 364 7.75 22.31 -16.23
N GLU A 365 7.19 22.42 -15.02
CA GLU A 365 5.77 22.77 -14.78
C GLU A 365 4.74 21.92 -15.57
N GLY A 366 5.08 20.66 -15.82
CA GLY A 366 4.20 19.71 -16.51
C GLY A 366 4.30 19.72 -18.03
N ALA A 367 5.26 20.44 -18.62
CA ALA A 367 5.54 20.48 -20.05
C ALA A 367 7.00 20.12 -20.34
N ILE A 368 7.30 19.65 -21.57
CA ILE A 368 8.68 19.47 -22.02
C ILE A 368 9.16 20.78 -22.66
N VAL A 369 10.20 21.38 -22.09
CA VAL A 369 10.74 22.68 -22.51
C VAL A 369 11.95 22.58 -23.42
N GLU A 370 12.75 21.51 -23.30
CA GLU A 370 13.95 21.27 -24.11
C GLU A 370 14.08 19.77 -24.42
N ARG A 371 14.59 19.45 -25.61
CA ARG A 371 14.90 18.08 -26.03
C ARG A 371 16.15 18.02 -26.90
N GLY A 372 16.89 16.93 -26.78
CA GLY A 372 18.05 16.66 -27.61
C GLY A 372 19.03 15.73 -26.90
N THR A 373 20.20 15.57 -27.50
CA THR A 373 21.32 14.86 -26.89
C THR A 373 22.00 15.71 -25.82
N HIS A 374 22.82 15.08 -24.97
CA HIS A 374 23.59 15.76 -23.92
C HIS A 374 24.40 16.94 -24.48
N SER A 375 25.11 16.74 -25.60
CA SER A 375 25.96 17.76 -26.22
C SER A 375 25.15 18.91 -26.81
N GLU A 376 24.03 18.61 -27.48
CA GLU A 376 23.14 19.63 -28.04
C GLU A 376 22.54 20.51 -26.95
N LEU A 377 22.02 19.91 -25.88
CA LEU A 377 21.39 20.65 -24.79
C LEU A 377 22.38 21.51 -23.99
N LEU A 378 23.64 21.06 -23.83
CA LEU A 378 24.69 21.89 -23.23
C LEU A 378 25.03 23.12 -24.08
N SER A 379 24.99 23.00 -25.40
CA SER A 379 25.28 24.09 -26.33
C SER A 379 24.20 25.18 -26.34
N LEU A 380 22.94 24.81 -26.06
CA LEU A 380 21.78 25.71 -26.06
C LEU A 380 21.74 26.69 -24.88
N ASN A 381 22.64 26.54 -23.89
CA ASN A 381 22.73 27.43 -22.73
C ASN A 381 21.41 27.57 -21.95
N GLY A 382 20.57 26.53 -22.01
CA GLY A 382 19.20 26.51 -21.48
C GLY A 382 19.09 25.96 -20.05
N THR A 383 17.88 25.51 -19.72
CA THR A 383 17.49 24.89 -18.45
C THR A 383 18.30 23.63 -18.18
N TYR A 384 18.56 22.82 -19.20
CA TYR A 384 19.40 21.63 -19.06
C TYR A 384 20.78 21.97 -18.51
N ARG A 385 21.47 22.95 -19.12
CA ARG A 385 22.82 23.36 -18.69
C ARG A 385 22.83 23.83 -17.24
N ARG A 386 21.83 24.62 -16.82
CA ARG A 386 21.71 25.06 -15.42
C ARG A 386 21.56 23.87 -14.46
N LEU A 387 20.80 22.85 -14.83
CA LEU A 387 20.68 21.61 -14.04
C LEU A 387 22.02 20.88 -13.94
N VAL A 388 22.77 20.79 -15.05
CA VAL A 388 24.10 20.17 -15.07
C VAL A 388 25.09 20.94 -14.19
N GLU A 389 25.13 22.27 -14.30
CA GLU A 389 26.00 23.13 -13.50
C GLU A 389 25.68 22.97 -12.00
N MET A 390 24.41 22.99 -11.61
CA MET A 390 24.01 22.77 -10.21
C MET A 390 24.44 21.40 -9.67
N GLN A 391 24.47 20.35 -10.50
CA GLN A 391 24.93 19.02 -10.09
C GLN A 391 26.46 18.88 -10.08
N ALA A 392 27.18 19.64 -10.91
CA ALA A 392 28.64 19.60 -10.94
C ALA A 392 29.28 20.26 -9.70
N PHE A 393 28.54 21.16 -9.03
CA PHE A 393 28.98 21.86 -7.81
C PHE A 393 28.44 21.25 -6.51
N ALA A 394 27.67 20.16 -6.57
CA ALA A 394 27.10 19.43 -5.43
C ALA A 394 27.79 18.08 -5.27
#